data_AF-A0A101AH74-F1
#
_entry.id   AF-A0A101AH74-F1
#
_cell.length_a   1.000
_cell.length_b   1.000
_cell.length_c   1.000
_cell.angle_alpha   90.00
_cell.angle_beta   90.00
_cell.angle_gamma   90.00
#
_symmetry.space_group_name_H-M   'P 1'
#
loop_
_entity.id
_entity.type
_entity.pdbx_description
1 polymer ?
#
loop_
_entity_poly.entity_id
_entity_poly.type
_entity_poly.pdbx_seq_one_letter_code
_entity_poly.pdbx_strand_id
1 'polypeptide(L)'
;MDIRLVAVGAAIVVAGVAGCSTPPAALGGTTAKVTINGQSTGGPHAVLCTQSGWMWTIETPNENKGFTATVGTGDKVTVESVSFRDFGGFTGNFWQGNIGEAEVQGDGGTFTITGSADGSFTDNPSNAVTATFRIEASC
;
A
#
# COMPACT_ATOMS: atom_id res chain seq x y z
N MET A 1 41.10 -60.78 -18.13
CA MET A 1 41.84 -59.82 -17.30
C MET A 1 41.07 -58.52 -17.31
N ASP A 2 40.14 -58.39 -16.35
CA ASP A 2 40.09 -57.30 -15.36
C ASP A 2 40.79 -55.98 -15.74
N ILE A 3 40.25 -54.77 -15.54
CA ILE A 3 39.32 -54.30 -14.51
C ILE A 3 39.06 -52.79 -14.73
N ARG A 4 38.04 -52.25 -14.03
CA ARG A 4 37.76 -50.84 -13.63
C ARG A 4 36.76 -49.99 -14.44
N LEU A 5 35.52 -50.02 -13.94
CA LEU A 5 34.63 -48.88 -13.62
C LEU A 5 35.36 -47.53 -13.43
N VAL A 6 34.72 -46.40 -13.80
CA VAL A 6 34.50 -45.21 -12.93
C VAL A 6 33.54 -44.19 -13.59
N ALA A 7 32.51 -43.83 -12.80
CA ALA A 7 31.77 -42.56 -12.65
C ALA A 7 30.92 -41.94 -13.78
N VAL A 8 29.61 -42.12 -13.55
CA VAL A 8 28.51 -41.13 -13.61
C VAL A 8 28.94 -39.66 -13.50
N GLY A 9 28.37 -38.81 -14.37
CA GLY A 9 28.34 -37.35 -14.21
C GLY A 9 27.12 -36.74 -14.88
N ALA A 10 25.96 -36.79 -14.20
CA ALA A 10 24.76 -36.05 -14.62
C ALA A 10 24.91 -34.58 -14.20
N ALA A 11 25.12 -33.69 -15.17
CA ALA A 11 25.13 -32.24 -14.92
C ALA A 11 23.69 -31.71 -14.99
N ILE A 12 23.04 -31.57 -13.84
CA ILE A 12 21.78 -30.84 -13.69
C ILE A 12 22.15 -29.36 -13.56
N VAL A 13 21.84 -28.55 -14.58
CA VAL A 13 21.93 -27.10 -14.52
C VAL A 13 20.67 -26.59 -13.83
N VAL A 14 20.77 -26.25 -12.55
CA VAL A 14 19.70 -25.57 -11.81
C VAL A 14 19.69 -24.10 -12.24
N ALA A 15 18.66 -23.69 -12.96
CA ALA A 15 18.39 -22.29 -13.26
C ALA A 15 17.95 -21.59 -11.96
N GLY A 16 18.84 -20.79 -11.37
CA GLY A 16 18.49 -19.90 -10.28
C GLY A 16 17.70 -18.71 -10.81
N VAL A 17 16.39 -18.72 -10.64
CA VAL A 17 15.60 -17.49 -10.68
C VAL A 17 15.96 -16.68 -9.43
N ALA A 18 16.79 -15.65 -9.61
CA ALA A 18 16.96 -14.62 -8.61
C ALA A 18 15.63 -13.85 -8.51
N GLY A 19 14.72 -14.32 -7.65
CA GLY A 19 13.58 -13.53 -7.23
C GLY A 19 14.11 -12.29 -6.53
N CYS A 20 13.90 -11.12 -7.10
CA CYS A 20 14.16 -9.85 -6.44
C CYS A 20 13.23 -9.74 -5.22
N SER A 21 13.69 -10.19 -4.06
CA SER A 21 13.08 -9.82 -2.79
C SER A 21 13.59 -8.44 -2.44
N THR A 22 12.78 -7.40 -2.66
CA THR A 22 13.06 -6.07 -2.11
C THR A 22 13.16 -6.20 -0.59
N PRO A 23 14.26 -5.77 0.06
CA PRO A 23 14.38 -5.86 1.51
C PRO A 23 13.27 -5.09 2.22
N PRO A 24 12.82 -5.51 3.42
CA PRO A 24 11.89 -4.72 4.21
C PRO A 24 12.48 -3.34 4.47
N ALA A 25 11.70 -2.28 4.24
CA ALA A 25 12.08 -0.93 4.63
C ALA A 25 12.29 -0.88 6.14
N ALA A 26 13.53 -1.08 6.57
CA ALA A 26 13.92 -1.02 7.96
C ALA A 26 13.81 0.45 8.42
N LEU A 27 12.73 0.74 9.15
CA LEU A 27 12.69 1.72 10.23
C LEU A 27 13.31 3.10 9.87
N GLY A 28 12.58 3.92 9.10
CA GLY A 28 12.81 5.37 9.07
C GLY A 28 12.62 6.12 7.74
N GLY A 29 12.40 5.43 6.61
CA GLY A 29 12.36 6.09 5.29
C GLY A 29 10.97 6.45 4.77
N THR A 30 9.93 5.73 5.20
CA THR A 30 8.61 5.78 4.56
C THR A 30 7.61 6.59 5.36
N THR A 31 7.08 7.63 4.72
CA THR A 31 6.12 8.54 5.34
C THR A 31 4.98 8.88 4.40
N ALA A 32 3.84 9.26 4.96
CA ALA A 32 2.71 9.78 4.19
C ALA A 32 2.23 11.11 4.76
N LYS A 33 2.01 12.09 3.87
CA LYS A 33 1.20 13.27 4.19
C LYS A 33 -0.22 12.96 3.78
N VAL A 34 -1.17 13.29 4.65
CA VAL A 34 -2.57 13.03 4.38
C VAL A 34 -3.41 14.26 4.70
N THR A 35 -4.36 14.54 3.82
CA THR A 35 -5.38 15.54 4.05
C THR A 35 -6.77 14.93 3.89
N ILE A 36 -7.72 15.39 4.70
CA ILE A 36 -9.14 15.08 4.61
C ILE A 36 -9.88 16.41 4.44
N ASN A 37 -10.70 16.56 3.41
CA ASN A 37 -11.34 17.82 3.01
C ASN A 37 -10.34 18.99 2.89
N GLY A 38 -9.14 18.70 2.38
CA GLY A 38 -8.05 19.67 2.24
C GLY A 38 -7.38 20.07 3.57
N GLN A 39 -7.84 19.56 4.71
CA GLN A 39 -7.26 19.83 6.02
C GLN A 39 -6.21 18.77 6.34
N SER A 40 -5.02 19.21 6.79
CA SER A 40 -3.95 18.31 7.21
C SER A 40 -4.36 17.49 8.43
N THR A 41 -4.06 16.19 8.41
CA THR A 41 -4.25 15.30 9.56
C THR A 41 -3.08 15.32 10.54
N GLY A 42 -2.05 16.15 10.31
CA GLY A 42 -0.87 16.29 11.15
C GLY A 42 0.44 16.35 10.38
N GLY A 43 1.55 16.04 11.04
CA GLY A 43 2.87 15.90 10.40
C GLY A 43 2.91 14.67 9.47
N PRO A 44 4.03 14.45 8.75
CA PRO A 44 4.22 13.22 8.00
C PRO A 44 4.04 12.00 8.91
N HIS A 45 3.15 11.11 8.55
CA HIS A 45 2.83 9.90 9.30
C HIS A 45 3.80 8.79 8.89
N ALA A 46 4.38 8.08 9.85
CA ALA A 46 5.14 6.88 9.53
C ALA A 46 4.21 5.84 8.89
N VAL A 47 4.64 5.21 7.79
CA VAL A 47 3.89 4.16 7.12
C VAL A 47 4.73 2.92 6.89
N LEU A 48 4.06 1.77 6.85
CA LEU A 48 4.59 0.52 6.36
C LEU A 48 4.09 0.32 4.93
N CYS A 49 5.00 0.07 4.01
CA CYS A 49 4.68 -0.27 2.64
C CYS A 49 5.03 -1.74 2.41
N THR A 50 4.05 -2.54 2.00
CA THR A 50 4.25 -3.94 1.64
C THR A 50 3.78 -4.18 0.22
N GLN A 51 4.51 -5.03 -0.51
CA GLN A 51 4.17 -5.40 -1.87
C GLN A 51 3.96 -6.92 -1.95
N SER A 52 2.81 -7.34 -2.50
CA SER A 52 2.50 -8.72 -2.82
C SER A 52 2.09 -8.83 -4.29
N GLY A 53 3.01 -9.33 -5.12
CA GLY A 53 2.83 -9.29 -6.58
C GLY A 53 2.71 -7.85 -7.08
N TRP A 54 1.60 -7.54 -7.76
CA TRP A 54 1.28 -6.18 -8.24
C TRP A 54 0.48 -5.35 -7.23
N MET A 55 0.19 -5.88 -6.04
CA MET A 55 -0.56 -5.15 -5.02
C MET A 55 0.38 -4.50 -4.01
N TRP A 56 0.20 -3.21 -3.79
CA TRP A 56 0.85 -2.43 -2.75
C TRP A 56 -0.13 -2.10 -1.65
N THR A 57 0.28 -2.32 -0.41
CA THR A 57 -0.43 -1.88 0.79
C THR A 57 0.41 -0.83 1.49
N ILE A 58 -0.18 0.33 1.74
CA ILE A 58 0.42 1.46 2.44
C ILE A 58 -0.42 1.71 3.68
N GLU A 59 0.16 1.54 4.86
CA GLU A 59 -0.61 1.65 6.10
C GLU A 59 0.17 2.32 7.23
N THR A 60 -0.54 3.00 8.11
CA THR A 60 0.04 3.47 9.37
C THR A 60 0.17 2.29 10.34
N PRO A 61 1.24 2.22 11.16
CA PRO A 61 1.43 1.12 12.12
C PRO A 61 0.32 0.96 13.18
N ASN A 62 -0.48 1.99 13.43
CA ASN A 62 -1.56 1.94 14.41
C ASN A 62 -2.89 1.57 13.75
N GLU A 63 -3.31 0.32 13.90
CA GLU A 63 -4.54 -0.23 13.33
C GLU A 63 -5.83 0.39 13.91
N ASN A 64 -5.77 0.98 15.10
CA ASN A 64 -6.94 1.59 15.75
C ASN A 64 -7.10 3.08 15.41
N LYS A 65 -6.03 3.73 14.94
CA LYS A 65 -6.01 5.15 14.63
C LYS A 65 -5.05 5.40 13.46
N GLY A 66 -5.57 5.34 12.25
CA GLY A 66 -4.73 5.14 11.09
C GLY A 66 -5.46 5.10 9.77
N PHE A 67 -4.70 4.84 8.71
CA PHE A 67 -5.25 4.52 7.40
C PHE A 67 -4.53 3.33 6.78
N THR A 68 -5.23 2.68 5.85
CA THR A 68 -4.69 1.65 4.97
C THR A 68 -5.16 1.97 3.55
N ALA A 69 -4.23 2.02 2.61
CA ALA A 69 -4.51 2.19 1.19
C ALA A 69 -3.93 1.01 0.41
N THR A 70 -4.73 0.48 -0.53
CA THR A 70 -4.32 -0.61 -1.41
C THR A 70 -4.29 -0.13 -2.85
N VAL A 71 -3.17 -0.31 -3.53
CA VAL A 71 -2.92 0.13 -4.90
C VAL A 71 -2.53 -1.07 -5.76
N GLY A 72 -3.22 -1.27 -6.88
CA GLY A 72 -2.81 -2.20 -7.92
C GLY A 72 -1.84 -1.52 -8.89
N THR A 73 -0.71 -2.15 -9.19
CA THR A 73 0.31 -1.68 -10.15
C THR A 73 0.55 -2.72 -11.25
N GLY A 74 -0.54 -3.33 -11.74
CA GLY A 74 -0.50 -4.29 -12.86
C GLY A 74 -0.42 -3.58 -14.21
N ASP A 75 -1.23 -4.00 -15.18
CA ASP A 75 -1.31 -3.34 -16.50
C ASP A 75 -1.74 -1.86 -16.41
N LYS A 76 -2.47 -1.51 -15.35
CA LYS A 76 -2.87 -0.15 -15.00
C LYS A 76 -2.62 0.09 -13.52
N VAL A 77 -2.33 1.34 -13.18
CA VAL A 77 -2.22 1.77 -11.78
C VAL A 77 -3.60 2.16 -11.29
N THR A 78 -4.11 1.50 -10.26
CA THR A 78 -5.47 1.67 -9.73
C THR A 78 -5.46 1.74 -8.22
N VAL A 79 -6.38 2.53 -7.66
CA VAL A 79 -6.70 2.47 -6.23
C VAL A 79 -7.76 1.40 -6.04
N GLU A 80 -7.47 0.41 -5.22
CA GLU A 80 -8.40 -0.69 -4.94
C GLU A 80 -9.29 -0.36 -3.76
N SER A 81 -8.68 0.15 -2.68
CA SER A 81 -9.40 0.58 -1.48
C SER A 81 -8.59 1.59 -0.67
N VAL A 82 -9.30 2.41 0.10
CA VAL A 82 -8.73 3.25 1.16
C VAL A 82 -9.65 3.18 2.36
N SER A 83 -9.09 2.94 3.54
CA SER A 83 -9.81 2.90 4.80
C SER A 83 -9.17 3.85 5.79
N PHE A 84 -9.97 4.69 6.42
CA PHE A 84 -9.59 5.58 7.50
C PHE A 84 -10.29 5.16 8.78
N ARG A 85 -9.55 5.16 9.89
CA ARG A 85 -10.10 4.89 11.22
C ARG A 85 -9.60 5.92 12.21
N ASP A 86 -10.51 6.76 12.69
CA ASP A 86 -10.24 7.92 13.57
C ASP A 86 -8.99 8.71 13.14
N PHE A 87 -8.82 8.89 11.84
CA PHE A 87 -7.62 9.48 11.27
C PHE A 87 -7.89 10.94 10.89
N GLY A 88 -7.21 11.88 11.55
CA GLY A 88 -7.61 13.29 11.52
C GLY A 88 -9.04 13.54 12.01
N GLY A 89 -9.60 12.62 12.82
CA GLY A 89 -10.99 12.66 13.27
C GLY A 89 -12.00 12.10 12.27
N PHE A 90 -11.56 11.48 11.17
CA PHE A 90 -12.43 10.86 10.17
C PHE A 90 -12.35 9.34 10.22
N THR A 91 -13.51 8.68 10.07
CA THR A 91 -13.62 7.23 9.85
C THR A 91 -14.47 6.99 8.62
N GLY A 92 -13.94 6.30 7.62
CA GLY A 92 -14.62 6.12 6.34
C GLY A 92 -13.82 5.33 5.32
N ASN A 93 -14.47 5.02 4.20
CA ASN A 93 -14.00 4.02 3.25
C ASN A 93 -14.17 4.49 1.80
N PHE A 94 -13.20 4.16 0.97
CA PHE A 94 -13.29 4.09 -0.48
C PHE A 94 -13.11 2.62 -0.91
N TRP A 95 -13.92 2.18 -1.87
CA TRP A 95 -13.80 0.85 -2.49
C TRP A 95 -14.10 0.96 -3.98
N GLN A 96 -13.15 0.56 -4.82
CA GLN A 96 -13.30 0.63 -6.27
C GLN A 96 -14.57 -0.10 -6.74
N GLY A 97 -15.36 0.56 -7.59
CA GLY A 97 -16.58 -0.01 -8.16
C GLY A 97 -17.76 -0.11 -7.20
N ASN A 98 -17.65 0.44 -5.98
CA ASN A 98 -18.71 0.42 -4.98
C ASN A 98 -18.92 1.79 -4.32
N ILE A 99 -17.88 2.36 -3.71
CA ILE A 99 -17.96 3.56 -2.86
C ILE A 99 -16.90 4.57 -3.27
N GLY A 100 -17.34 5.78 -3.62
CA GLY A 100 -16.47 6.90 -3.97
C GLY A 100 -15.72 6.72 -5.30
N GLU A 101 -14.82 7.66 -5.56
CA GLU A 101 -13.91 7.63 -6.70
C GLU A 101 -12.49 7.94 -6.21
N ALA A 102 -11.49 7.24 -6.75
CA ALA A 102 -10.10 7.53 -6.42
C ALA A 102 -9.19 7.26 -7.62
N GLU A 103 -8.18 8.09 -7.75
CA GLU A 103 -7.11 7.99 -8.73
C GLU A 103 -5.75 7.96 -8.03
N VAL A 104 -4.76 7.41 -8.73
CA VAL A 104 -3.40 7.30 -8.22
C VAL A 104 -2.40 7.64 -9.32
N GLN A 105 -1.39 8.42 -8.93
CA GLN A 105 -0.17 8.60 -9.69
C GLN A 105 0.95 7.91 -8.91
N GLY A 106 1.63 6.97 -9.57
CA GLY A 106 2.75 6.22 -9.00
C GLY A 106 4.02 6.46 -9.80
N ASP A 107 5.10 6.85 -9.14
CA ASP A 107 6.44 6.96 -9.72
C ASP A 107 7.50 6.56 -8.70
N GLY A 108 8.34 5.57 -9.05
CA GLY A 108 9.53 5.22 -8.27
C GLY A 108 9.31 4.92 -6.77
N GLY A 109 8.16 4.35 -6.38
CA GLY A 109 7.81 4.08 -4.98
C GLY A 109 7.00 5.20 -4.30
N THR A 110 6.87 6.36 -4.94
CA THR A 110 6.00 7.44 -4.46
C THR A 110 4.60 7.28 -5.04
N PHE A 111 3.58 7.37 -4.16
CA PHE A 111 2.18 7.29 -4.51
C PHE A 111 1.46 8.57 -4.11
N THR A 112 0.79 9.20 -5.07
CA THR A 112 -0.18 10.27 -4.83
C THR A 112 -1.57 9.75 -5.12
N ILE A 113 -2.35 9.54 -4.07
CA ILE A 113 -3.72 9.02 -4.13
C ILE A 113 -4.67 10.17 -3.82
N THR A 114 -5.64 10.44 -4.70
CA THR A 114 -6.68 11.45 -4.46
C THR A 114 -8.04 10.81 -4.71
N GLY A 115 -9.01 11.11 -3.85
CA GLY A 115 -10.34 10.55 -4.01
C GLY A 115 -11.36 11.03 -2.99
N SER A 116 -12.45 10.29 -2.88
CA SER A 116 -13.50 10.48 -1.89
C SER A 116 -13.81 9.19 -1.14
N ALA A 117 -14.13 9.32 0.14
CA ALA A 117 -14.51 8.22 1.02
C ALA A 117 -15.79 8.57 1.76
N ASP A 118 -16.68 7.60 1.90
CA ASP A 118 -17.92 7.76 2.68
C ASP A 118 -17.68 7.33 4.12
N GLY A 119 -18.19 8.11 5.07
CA GLY A 119 -17.90 7.91 6.48
C GLY A 119 -18.54 8.95 7.39
N SER A 120 -17.89 9.24 8.50
CA SER A 120 -18.33 10.23 9.49
C SER A 120 -17.14 10.82 10.24
N PHE A 121 -17.32 12.01 10.80
CA PHE A 121 -16.34 12.62 11.70
C PHE A 121 -16.65 12.28 13.17
N THR A 122 -15.62 12.14 13.99
CA THR A 122 -15.71 11.76 15.42
C THR A 122 -16.52 12.76 16.26
N ASP A 123 -16.59 14.04 15.84
CA ASP A 123 -17.39 15.08 16.49
C ASP A 123 -18.89 14.98 16.18
N ASN A 124 -19.26 14.33 15.07
CA ASN A 124 -20.64 14.09 14.67
C ASN A 124 -20.83 12.70 14.03
N PRO A 125 -20.66 11.61 14.81
CA PRO A 125 -20.58 10.24 14.27
C PRO A 125 -21.90 9.71 13.69
N SER A 126 -23.03 10.34 14.01
CA SER A 126 -24.34 9.96 13.45
C SER A 126 -24.62 10.61 12.10
N ASN A 127 -23.76 11.53 11.64
CA ASN A 127 -23.90 12.21 10.36
C ASN A 127 -22.97 11.56 9.32
N ALA A 128 -23.58 10.85 8.38
CA ALA A 128 -22.87 10.28 7.24
C ALA A 128 -22.51 11.37 6.23
N VAL A 129 -21.25 11.40 5.82
CA VAL A 129 -20.68 12.37 4.88
C VAL A 129 -19.78 11.67 3.86
N THR A 130 -19.64 12.29 2.70
CA THR A 130 -18.56 11.99 1.75
C THR A 130 -17.45 13.01 1.97
N ALA A 131 -16.25 12.55 2.33
CA ALA A 131 -15.08 13.39 2.51
C ALA A 131 -14.08 13.16 1.38
N THR A 132 -13.49 14.23 0.87
CA THR A 132 -12.36 14.13 -0.05
C THR A 132 -11.09 13.81 0.72
N PHE A 133 -10.16 13.08 0.11
CA PHE A 133 -8.87 12.80 0.70
C PHE A 133 -7.75 12.93 -0.32
N ARG A 134 -6.55 13.20 0.19
CA ARG A 134 -5.30 13.10 -0.56
C ARG A 134 -4.22 12.48 0.32
N ILE A 135 -3.56 11.45 -0.21
CA ILE A 135 -2.45 10.75 0.42
C ILE A 135 -1.24 10.88 -0.49
N GLU A 136 -0.16 11.45 0.04
CA GLU A 136 1.15 11.53 -0.62
C GLU A 136 2.11 10.67 0.18
N ALA A 137 2.33 9.44 -0.27
CA ALA A 137 3.16 8.45 0.41
C ALA A 137 4.46 8.23 -0.35
N SER A 138 5.56 8.18 0.39
CA SER A 138 6.84 7.70 -0.11
C SER A 138 7.10 6.32 0.48
N CYS A 139 6.99 5.33 -0.40
CA CYS A 139 7.54 3.99 -0.27
C CYS A 139 8.84 3.93 -1.12
#